data_AF-A0AAU9WFI2-F1
#
_entry.id   AF-A0AAU9WFI2-F1
#
_cell.length_a   1.000
_cell.length_b   1.000
_cell.length_c   1.000
_cell.angle_alpha   90.00
_cell.angle_beta   90.00
_cell.angle_gamma   90.00
#
_symmetry.space_group_name_H-M   'P 1'
#
loop_
_entity.id
_entity.type
_entity.pdbx_description
1 polymer ?
#
loop_
_entity_poly.entity_id
_entity_poly.type
_entity_poly.pdbx_seq_one_letter_code
_entity_poly.pdbx_strand_id
1 'polypeptide(L)'
;MSAIVHADYIRRWLRRETKASFRVLADAGLFIDVPSLNGSETIRSVFRQAYKLHNSSSGLNEDCIHAQKRKKRWRCFFAQYSLPFVKSRLFVVNSLYDSWQLAYASNVPCIFDIESCTSDEYSYVMNFGKKTKQALRSILDSKSKGVLADSCFVHSQCSQNHPWMNIQWTSANHVKRMLPHFLHLPFQALECFLGNVEPIDDVVGNGKKWSPDAISTFKSLTEDKVLIAHILSKAWNQTIYVDLFDTEGEEIHINKVLIERGLAKETDHTVSNPWNIEASFKFNPHMTFGLPG
;
A
#
# COMPACT_ATOMS: atom_id res chain seq x y z
N MET A 1 -5.90 6.67 -8.89
CA MET A 1 -6.13 7.83 -9.79
C MET A 1 -5.99 9.16 -9.06
N SER A 2 -6.71 9.35 -7.95
CA SER A 2 -6.70 10.59 -7.13
C SER A 2 -5.29 11.12 -6.82
N ALA A 3 -4.36 10.24 -6.43
CA ALA A 3 -2.96 10.58 -6.17
C ALA A 3 -2.28 11.34 -7.33
N ILE A 4 -2.54 10.94 -8.59
CA ILE A 4 -1.99 11.60 -9.79
C ILE A 4 -2.65 12.97 -9.98
N VAL A 5 -3.98 13.01 -9.89
CA VAL A 5 -4.79 14.20 -10.16
C VAL A 5 -4.48 15.33 -9.18
N HIS A 6 -4.34 15.01 -7.89
CA HIS A 6 -4.15 16.02 -6.83
C HIS A 6 -2.69 16.23 -6.42
N ALA A 7 -1.75 15.53 -7.04
CA ALA A 7 -0.31 15.58 -6.72
C ALA A 7 0.21 17.02 -6.56
N ASP A 8 0.02 17.86 -7.58
CA ASP A 8 0.59 19.21 -7.59
C ASP A 8 -0.18 20.19 -6.71
N TYR A 9 -1.47 19.97 -6.50
CA TYR A 9 -2.27 20.75 -5.55
C TYR A 9 -1.77 20.52 -4.12
N ILE A 10 -1.67 19.25 -3.71
CA ILE A 10 -1.20 18.87 -2.36
C ILE A 10 0.24 19.34 -2.15
N ARG A 11 1.12 19.17 -3.16
CA ARG A 11 2.50 19.68 -3.07
C ARG A 11 2.54 21.19 -2.84
N ARG A 12 1.73 21.97 -3.58
CA ARG A 12 1.70 23.44 -3.42
C ARG A 12 1.26 23.81 -2.02
N TRP A 13 0.22 23.16 -1.50
CA TRP A 13 -0.28 23.40 -0.16
C TRP A 13 0.75 23.02 0.92
N LEU A 14 1.29 21.79 0.90
CA LEU A 14 2.28 21.33 1.88
C LEU A 14 3.55 22.17 1.93
N ARG A 15 4.02 22.70 0.79
CA ARG A 15 5.21 23.56 0.73
C ARG A 15 4.99 24.95 1.30
N ARG A 16 3.73 25.41 1.42
CA ARG A 16 3.40 26.67 2.10
C ARG A 16 3.47 26.51 3.61
N GLU A 17 3.03 25.36 4.11
CA GLU A 17 2.92 25.11 5.55
C GLU A 17 4.19 24.47 6.14
N THR A 18 4.96 23.73 5.34
CA THR A 18 6.09 22.92 5.84
C THR A 18 7.28 22.90 4.87
N LYS A 19 8.46 22.50 5.38
CA LYS A 19 9.65 22.18 4.57
C LYS A 19 9.74 20.69 4.21
N ALA A 20 8.68 19.91 4.44
CA ALA A 20 8.71 18.47 4.23
C ALA A 20 8.93 18.10 2.76
N SER A 21 9.63 16.99 2.51
CA SER A 21 9.76 16.45 1.17
C SER A 21 8.45 15.77 0.76
N PHE A 22 7.90 16.15 -0.39
CA PHE A 22 6.67 15.54 -0.92
C PHE A 22 6.95 14.65 -2.12
N ARG A 23 6.41 13.44 -2.10
CA ARG A 23 6.47 12.44 -3.18
C ARG A 23 5.10 11.78 -3.29
N VAL A 24 4.78 11.30 -4.48
CA VAL A 24 3.49 10.66 -4.78
C VAL A 24 3.72 9.22 -5.21
N LEU A 25 2.98 8.30 -4.60
CA LEU A 25 2.85 6.93 -5.05
C LEU A 25 1.42 6.75 -5.57
N ALA A 26 1.28 6.33 -6.82
CA ALA A 26 -0.02 6.07 -7.42
C ALA A 26 -0.12 4.60 -7.80
N ASP A 27 -0.86 3.85 -6.99
CA ASP A 27 -1.17 2.43 -7.22
C ASP A 27 -2.49 2.29 -7.98
N ALA A 28 -2.51 1.41 -8.99
CA ALA A 28 -3.66 1.08 -9.83
C ALA A 28 -4.46 2.29 -10.31
N GLY A 29 -3.75 3.41 -10.47
CA GLY A 29 -4.34 4.71 -10.68
C GLY A 29 -4.37 5.17 -12.12
N LEU A 30 -3.82 4.36 -13.02
CA LEU A 30 -3.62 4.67 -14.41
C LEU A 30 -4.76 4.07 -15.24
N PHE A 31 -5.75 4.91 -15.55
CA PHE A 31 -6.77 4.59 -16.52
C PHE A 31 -6.41 5.14 -17.90
N ILE A 32 -6.60 4.32 -18.94
CA ILE A 32 -6.42 4.72 -20.34
C ILE A 32 -7.74 4.92 -21.08
N ASP A 33 -7.76 5.88 -22.01
CA ASP A 33 -8.88 6.27 -22.84
C ASP A 33 -8.98 5.36 -24.07
N VAL A 34 -9.61 4.21 -23.87
CA VAL A 34 -9.86 3.19 -24.90
C VAL A 34 -11.35 2.83 -24.95
N PRO A 35 -11.91 2.54 -26.15
CA PRO A 35 -13.24 1.94 -26.25
C PRO A 35 -13.20 0.51 -25.73
N SER A 36 -14.32 0.00 -25.22
CA SER A 36 -14.50 -1.39 -24.80
C SER A 36 -14.37 -2.36 -25.99
N LEU A 37 -14.30 -3.67 -25.70
CA LEU A 37 -14.18 -4.73 -26.72
C LEU A 37 -15.28 -4.63 -27.79
N ASN A 38 -16.52 -4.34 -27.37
CA ASN A 38 -17.67 -4.15 -28.26
C ASN A 38 -17.78 -2.73 -28.87
N GLY A 39 -16.76 -1.88 -28.70
CA GLY A 39 -16.74 -0.49 -29.19
C GLY A 39 -17.43 0.54 -28.30
N SER A 40 -18.06 0.14 -27.19
CA SER A 40 -18.73 1.08 -26.29
C SER A 40 -17.74 2.03 -25.59
N GLU A 41 -18.21 3.22 -25.21
CA GLU A 41 -17.40 4.27 -24.58
C GLU A 41 -17.57 4.32 -23.06
N THR A 42 -17.65 3.17 -22.40
CA THR A 42 -18.04 3.03 -20.98
C THR A 42 -17.22 3.95 -20.06
N ILE A 43 -15.89 3.83 -20.06
CA ILE A 43 -15.03 4.65 -19.19
C ILE A 43 -15.08 6.15 -19.54
N ARG A 44 -15.26 6.51 -20.82
CA ARG A 44 -15.45 7.91 -21.24
C ARG A 44 -16.76 8.47 -20.71
N SER A 45 -17.82 7.67 -20.70
CA SER A 45 -19.11 8.05 -20.14
C SER A 45 -18.96 8.34 -18.65
N VAL A 46 -18.33 7.43 -17.91
CA VAL A 46 -18.05 7.58 -16.47
C VAL A 46 -17.29 8.89 -16.20
N PHE A 47 -16.16 9.15 -16.88
CA PHE A 47 -15.37 10.35 -16.63
C PHE A 47 -16.04 11.66 -17.10
N ARG A 48 -16.84 11.63 -18.16
CA ARG A 48 -17.66 12.81 -18.53
C ARG A 48 -18.70 13.11 -17.46
N GLN A 49 -19.38 12.09 -16.96
CA GLN A 49 -20.38 12.23 -15.92
C GLN A 49 -19.75 12.71 -14.61
N ALA A 50 -18.65 12.08 -14.18
CA ALA A 50 -17.90 12.50 -12.99
C ALA A 50 -17.42 13.96 -13.10
N TYR A 51 -16.86 14.36 -14.25
CA TYR A 51 -16.42 15.74 -14.48
C TYR A 51 -17.56 16.75 -14.32
N LYS A 52 -18.75 16.42 -14.85
CA LYS A 52 -19.94 17.28 -14.77
C LYS A 52 -20.52 17.30 -13.35
N LEU A 53 -20.72 16.12 -12.76
CA LEU A 53 -21.36 15.94 -11.46
C LEU A 53 -20.55 16.62 -10.34
N HIS A 54 -19.23 16.44 -10.34
CA HIS A 54 -18.36 16.98 -9.30
C HIS A 54 -17.80 18.38 -9.62
N ASN A 55 -18.29 19.03 -10.69
CA ASN A 55 -17.76 20.31 -11.17
C ASN A 55 -16.22 20.34 -11.21
N SER A 56 -15.60 19.30 -11.77
CA SER A 56 -14.15 19.07 -11.64
C SER A 56 -13.28 20.00 -12.49
N SER A 57 -13.82 21.13 -12.94
CA SER A 57 -13.10 22.12 -13.74
C SER A 57 -11.90 22.73 -13.02
N SER A 58 -11.97 22.88 -11.70
CA SER A 58 -10.89 23.32 -10.82
C SER A 58 -10.24 22.17 -10.02
N GLY A 59 -10.83 20.96 -10.05
CA GLY A 59 -10.34 19.81 -9.29
C GLY A 59 -9.28 18.97 -10.02
N LEU A 60 -9.17 19.10 -11.33
CA LEU A 60 -8.17 18.43 -12.16
C LEU A 60 -6.92 19.29 -12.34
N ASN A 61 -5.83 18.69 -12.81
CA ASN A 61 -4.59 19.41 -13.10
C ASN A 61 -4.85 20.59 -14.07
N GLU A 62 -4.60 21.81 -13.60
CA GLU A 62 -4.91 23.06 -14.31
C GLU A 62 -4.20 23.15 -15.67
N ASP A 63 -2.92 22.77 -15.74
CA ASP A 63 -2.14 22.79 -16.98
C ASP A 63 -2.70 21.80 -18.00
N CYS A 64 -3.12 20.61 -17.56
CA CYS A 64 -3.84 19.66 -18.42
C CYS A 64 -5.17 20.26 -18.92
N ILE A 65 -5.95 20.87 -18.03
CA ILE A 65 -7.24 21.48 -18.37
C ILE A 65 -7.07 22.59 -19.42
N HIS A 66 -6.02 23.39 -19.31
CA HIS A 66 -5.69 24.44 -20.27
C HIS A 66 -5.23 23.87 -21.62
N ALA A 67 -4.53 22.74 -21.63
CA ALA A 67 -4.14 22.05 -22.86
C ALA A 67 -5.31 21.34 -23.58
N GLN A 68 -6.43 21.10 -22.89
CA GLN A 68 -7.61 20.46 -23.48
C GLN A 68 -8.61 21.47 -24.07
N LYS A 69 -9.25 21.08 -25.18
CA LYS A 69 -10.44 21.79 -25.68
C LYS A 69 -11.54 21.79 -24.62
N ARG A 70 -12.35 22.86 -24.55
CA ARG A 70 -13.41 23.04 -23.52
C ARG A 70 -14.30 21.81 -23.30
N LYS A 71 -14.80 21.17 -24.36
CA LYS A 71 -15.66 19.96 -24.30
C LYS A 71 -14.91 18.65 -23.96
N LYS A 72 -13.58 18.70 -23.87
CA LYS A 72 -12.68 17.55 -23.66
C LYS A 72 -11.89 17.63 -22.36
N ARG A 73 -12.13 18.63 -21.52
CA ARG A 73 -11.44 18.83 -20.23
C ARG A 73 -11.53 17.63 -19.28
N TRP A 74 -12.63 16.87 -19.32
CA TRP A 74 -12.81 15.60 -18.60
C TRP A 74 -11.73 14.55 -18.92
N ARG A 75 -11.04 14.67 -20.07
CA ARG A 75 -9.93 13.78 -20.42
C ARG A 75 -8.79 13.84 -19.41
N CYS A 76 -8.65 14.92 -18.64
CA CYS A 76 -7.61 15.03 -17.62
C CYS A 76 -7.78 14.05 -16.44
N PHE A 77 -8.86 13.27 -16.39
CA PHE A 77 -8.93 12.08 -15.53
C PHE A 77 -8.04 10.91 -16.02
N PHE A 78 -7.85 10.76 -17.34
CA PHE A 78 -6.98 9.69 -17.85
C PHE A 78 -5.51 10.10 -17.76
N ALA A 79 -4.71 9.13 -17.36
CA ALA A 79 -3.29 9.30 -17.12
C ALA A 79 -2.52 9.74 -18.38
N GLN A 80 -2.88 9.22 -19.55
CA GLN A 80 -2.24 9.58 -20.82
C GLN A 80 -2.29 11.09 -21.13
N TYR A 81 -3.29 11.81 -20.60
CA TYR A 81 -3.43 13.25 -20.81
C TYR A 81 -2.90 14.04 -19.62
N SER A 82 -3.02 13.55 -18.40
CA SER A 82 -2.62 14.28 -17.19
C SER A 82 -1.16 14.10 -16.79
N LEU A 83 -0.58 12.91 -17.00
CA LEU A 83 0.80 12.59 -16.60
C LEU A 83 1.87 13.55 -17.14
N PRO A 84 1.80 14.04 -18.40
CA PRO A 84 2.76 15.03 -18.90
C PRO A 84 2.82 16.30 -18.06
N PHE A 85 1.70 16.68 -17.43
CA PHE A 85 1.55 17.92 -16.68
C PHE A 85 1.82 17.78 -15.17
N VAL A 86 1.99 16.56 -14.66
CA VAL A 86 2.34 16.34 -13.26
C VAL A 86 3.79 16.77 -13.02
N LYS A 87 3.99 17.75 -12.13
CA LYS A 87 5.30 18.32 -11.78
C LYS A 87 5.91 17.70 -10.53
N SER A 88 5.12 17.05 -9.70
CA SER A 88 5.55 16.39 -8.47
C SER A 88 6.36 15.12 -8.76
N ARG A 89 7.27 14.76 -7.83
CA ARG A 89 7.98 13.47 -7.91
C ARG A 89 6.95 12.36 -7.74
N LEU A 90 6.75 11.56 -8.79
CA LEU A 90 5.69 10.57 -8.89
C LEU A 90 6.29 9.20 -9.17
N PHE A 91 5.86 8.20 -8.43
CA PHE A 91 6.10 6.79 -8.72
C PHE A 91 4.76 6.13 -9.02
N VAL A 92 4.61 5.57 -10.22
CA VAL A 92 3.41 4.85 -10.63
C VAL A 92 3.62 3.36 -10.46
N VAL A 93 2.64 2.68 -9.87
CA VAL A 93 2.57 1.23 -9.80
C VAL A 93 1.29 0.85 -10.50
N ASN A 94 1.40 0.22 -11.66
CA ASN A 94 0.22 -0.16 -12.41
C ASN A 94 0.53 -1.31 -13.34
N SER A 95 -0.32 -2.33 -13.34
CA SER A 95 -0.24 -3.38 -14.34
C SER A 95 -0.46 -2.81 -15.75
N LEU A 96 0.25 -3.36 -16.75
CA LEU A 96 -0.03 -3.10 -18.16
C LEU A 96 -1.42 -3.60 -18.58
N TYR A 97 -1.91 -4.64 -17.91
CA TYR A 97 -3.18 -5.31 -18.11
C TYR A 97 -4.04 -5.21 -16.85
N ASP A 98 -4.31 -3.98 -16.40
CA ASP A 98 -5.15 -3.73 -15.22
C ASP A 98 -6.49 -4.49 -15.33
N SER A 99 -6.66 -5.49 -14.46
CA SER A 99 -7.76 -6.45 -14.58
C SER A 99 -9.12 -5.79 -14.36
N TRP A 100 -9.18 -4.77 -13.49
CA TRP A 100 -10.41 -4.02 -13.27
C TRP A 100 -10.82 -3.22 -14.50
N GLN A 101 -9.88 -2.51 -15.14
CA GLN A 101 -10.19 -1.77 -16.36
C GLN A 101 -10.55 -2.70 -17.52
N LEU A 102 -9.89 -3.85 -17.66
CA LEU A 102 -10.21 -4.82 -18.70
C LEU A 102 -11.59 -5.47 -18.48
N ALA A 103 -11.89 -5.90 -17.25
CA ALA A 103 -13.16 -6.54 -16.93
C ALA A 103 -14.35 -5.58 -17.01
N TYR A 104 -14.30 -4.45 -16.29
CA TYR A 104 -15.50 -3.62 -16.04
C TYR A 104 -15.62 -2.41 -16.96
N ALA A 105 -14.50 -1.83 -17.40
CA ALA A 105 -14.52 -0.71 -18.32
C ALA A 105 -14.43 -1.16 -19.78
N SER A 106 -13.70 -2.23 -20.04
CA SER A 106 -13.51 -2.76 -21.40
C SER A 106 -14.47 -3.90 -21.75
N ASN A 107 -15.21 -4.44 -20.78
CA ASN A 107 -16.13 -5.56 -20.97
C ASN A 107 -15.44 -6.74 -21.69
N VAL A 108 -14.30 -7.19 -21.17
CA VAL A 108 -13.57 -8.37 -21.67
C VAL A 108 -13.87 -9.54 -20.72
N PRO A 109 -14.77 -10.46 -21.08
CA PRO A 109 -15.19 -11.58 -20.22
C PRO A 109 -14.04 -12.48 -19.77
N CYS A 110 -13.11 -12.81 -20.66
CA CYS A 110 -12.06 -13.78 -20.37
C CYS A 110 -11.00 -13.30 -19.35
N ILE A 111 -11.10 -12.08 -18.80
CA ILE A 111 -10.17 -11.62 -17.74
C ILE A 111 -10.33 -12.41 -16.44
N PHE A 112 -11.52 -12.99 -16.23
CA PHE A 112 -11.78 -13.86 -15.08
C PHE A 112 -11.30 -15.31 -15.29
N ASP A 113 -11.03 -15.70 -16.55
CA ASP A 113 -10.48 -17.00 -16.94
C ASP A 113 -9.68 -16.84 -18.24
N ILE A 114 -8.38 -16.56 -18.10
CA ILE A 114 -7.51 -16.16 -19.23
C ILE A 114 -7.35 -17.30 -20.25
N GLU A 115 -7.49 -18.55 -19.81
CA GLU A 115 -7.39 -19.72 -20.68
C GLU A 115 -8.59 -19.81 -21.64
N SER A 116 -9.71 -19.18 -21.30
CA SER A 116 -10.92 -19.14 -22.11
C SER A 116 -10.94 -18.02 -23.17
N CYS A 117 -9.91 -17.17 -23.24
CA CYS A 117 -9.91 -16.03 -24.15
C CYS A 117 -10.02 -16.44 -25.62
N THR A 118 -11.00 -15.86 -26.32
CA THR A 118 -11.07 -15.91 -27.78
C THR A 118 -9.92 -15.12 -28.43
N SER A 119 -9.67 -15.37 -29.72
CA SER A 119 -8.62 -14.66 -30.47
C SER A 119 -8.83 -13.13 -30.48
N ASP A 120 -10.09 -12.67 -30.55
CA ASP A 120 -10.45 -11.26 -30.55
C ASP A 120 -10.24 -10.63 -29.17
N GLU A 121 -10.66 -11.29 -28.09
CA GLU A 121 -10.41 -10.83 -26.72
C GLU A 121 -8.92 -10.75 -26.43
N TYR A 122 -8.17 -11.79 -26.78
CA TYR A 122 -6.71 -11.82 -26.61
C TYR A 122 -6.05 -10.66 -27.37
N SER A 123 -6.43 -10.47 -28.64
CA SER A 123 -5.91 -9.36 -29.47
C SER A 123 -6.23 -7.99 -28.85
N TYR A 124 -7.43 -7.82 -28.31
CA TYR A 124 -7.82 -6.61 -27.60
C TYR A 124 -6.97 -6.38 -26.34
N VAL A 125 -6.79 -7.40 -25.50
CA VAL A 125 -5.96 -7.36 -24.28
C VAL A 125 -4.52 -6.99 -24.62
N MET A 126 -3.92 -7.61 -25.64
CA MET A 126 -2.56 -7.30 -26.06
C MET A 126 -2.43 -5.86 -26.58
N ASN A 127 -3.44 -5.35 -27.28
CA ASN A 127 -3.49 -3.96 -27.72
C ASN A 127 -3.68 -2.98 -26.55
N PHE A 128 -4.48 -3.35 -25.55
CA PHE A 128 -4.64 -2.59 -24.31
C PHE A 128 -3.29 -2.40 -23.63
N GLY A 129 -2.50 -3.46 -23.43
CA GLY A 129 -1.16 -3.37 -22.86
C GLY A 129 -0.21 -2.46 -23.65
N LYS A 130 -0.25 -2.50 -24.98
CA LYS A 130 0.52 -1.58 -25.85
C LYS A 130 0.13 -0.12 -25.61
N LYS A 131 -1.16 0.17 -25.45
CA LYS A 131 -1.67 1.53 -25.17
C LYS A 131 -1.34 1.98 -23.75
N THR A 132 -1.39 1.10 -22.75
CA THR A 132 -0.94 1.39 -21.39
C THR A 132 0.54 1.78 -21.39
N LYS A 133 1.38 1.01 -22.08
CA LYS A 133 2.81 1.32 -22.25
C LYS A 133 3.04 2.65 -22.97
N GLN A 134 2.21 2.99 -23.96
CA GLN A 134 2.28 4.29 -24.63
C GLN A 134 1.93 5.45 -23.69
N ALA A 135 0.90 5.32 -22.85
CA ALA A 135 0.53 6.33 -21.86
C ALA A 135 1.65 6.60 -20.84
N LEU A 136 2.46 5.58 -20.54
CA LEU A 136 3.60 5.66 -19.63
C LEU A 136 4.86 6.34 -20.22
N ARG A 137 4.93 6.61 -21.52
CA ARG A 137 6.13 7.21 -22.14
C ARG A 137 6.58 8.50 -21.46
N SER A 138 5.62 9.38 -21.11
CA SER A 138 5.91 10.64 -20.40
C SER A 138 6.55 10.45 -19.02
N ILE A 139 6.39 9.28 -18.40
CA ILE A 139 7.09 8.91 -17.16
C ILE A 139 8.48 8.35 -17.48
N LEU A 140 8.58 7.46 -18.47
CA LEU A 140 9.84 6.80 -18.85
C LEU A 140 10.93 7.80 -19.29
N ASP A 141 10.52 8.92 -19.90
CA ASP A 141 11.42 9.97 -20.37
C ASP A 141 11.80 10.99 -19.26
N SER A 142 11.23 10.85 -18.05
CA SER A 142 11.40 11.81 -16.96
C SER A 142 12.46 11.37 -15.94
N LYS A 143 13.30 12.31 -15.50
CA LYS A 143 14.25 12.12 -14.38
C LYS A 143 13.59 12.19 -12.99
N SER A 144 12.37 12.72 -12.90
CA SER A 144 11.67 12.96 -11.61
C SER A 144 10.50 12.01 -11.38
N LYS A 145 10.21 11.12 -12.32
CA LYS A 145 9.11 10.16 -12.26
C LYS A 145 9.66 8.74 -12.43
N GLY A 146 8.99 7.79 -11.78
CA GLY A 146 9.29 6.37 -11.89
C GLY A 146 8.02 5.57 -12.17
N VAL A 147 8.19 4.38 -12.72
CA VAL A 147 7.09 3.44 -12.92
C VAL A 147 7.54 2.01 -12.66
N LEU A 148 6.72 1.27 -11.93
CA LEU A 148 6.66 -0.18 -11.93
C LEU A 148 5.43 -0.59 -12.75
N ALA A 149 5.67 -1.25 -13.89
CA ALA A 149 4.62 -1.71 -14.77
C ALA A 149 4.86 -3.17 -15.16
N ASP A 150 4.29 -4.07 -14.38
CA ASP A 150 4.28 -5.50 -14.65
C ASP A 150 3.32 -5.86 -15.80
N SER A 151 3.50 -7.06 -16.34
CA SER A 151 2.64 -7.65 -17.36
C SER A 151 1.67 -8.67 -16.76
N CYS A 152 1.14 -8.44 -15.55
CA CYS A 152 0.23 -9.36 -14.86
C CYS A 152 -1.22 -8.88 -14.94
N PHE A 153 -2.20 -9.77 -14.82
CA PHE A 153 -3.63 -9.40 -14.77
C PHE A 153 -4.07 -9.07 -13.34
N VAL A 154 -3.69 -7.89 -12.84
CA VAL A 154 -3.90 -7.49 -11.44
C VAL A 154 -4.45 -6.07 -11.33
N HIS A 155 -5.13 -5.79 -10.22
CA HIS A 155 -5.60 -4.46 -9.85
C HIS A 155 -5.27 -4.18 -8.39
N SER A 156 -4.57 -3.07 -8.15
CA SER A 156 -3.94 -2.69 -6.87
C SER A 156 -2.86 -3.68 -6.43
N GLN A 157 -1.69 -3.16 -6.10
CA GLN A 157 -0.53 -3.97 -5.71
C GLN A 157 0.00 -3.53 -4.35
N CYS A 158 0.09 -2.24 -4.08
CA CYS A 158 0.79 -1.67 -2.91
C CYS A 158 0.16 -2.06 -1.57
N SER A 159 -1.15 -2.37 -1.55
CA SER A 159 -1.86 -2.78 -0.35
C SER A 159 -2.02 -4.29 -0.21
N GLN A 160 -1.59 -5.07 -1.21
CA GLN A 160 -1.71 -6.53 -1.20
C GLN A 160 -0.33 -7.15 -0.91
N ASN A 161 -0.30 -8.17 -0.04
CA ASN A 161 0.92 -8.88 0.36
C ASN A 161 1.62 -9.66 -0.77
N HIS A 162 1.10 -9.64 -2.01
CA HIS A 162 1.58 -10.46 -3.11
C HIS A 162 1.45 -9.68 -4.44
N PRO A 163 2.44 -9.66 -5.37
CA PRO A 163 3.73 -10.35 -5.41
C PRO A 163 4.93 -9.37 -5.48
N TRP A 164 5.03 -8.37 -4.59
CA TRP A 164 6.22 -7.49 -4.54
C TRP A 164 7.53 -8.26 -4.36
N MET A 165 7.44 -9.46 -3.77
CA MET A 165 8.58 -10.32 -3.42
C MET A 165 8.79 -11.49 -4.40
N ASN A 166 8.00 -11.63 -5.47
CA ASN A 166 8.21 -12.73 -6.41
C ASN A 166 9.34 -12.41 -7.39
N ILE A 167 10.18 -13.41 -7.65
CA ILE A 167 11.26 -13.34 -8.63
C ILE A 167 10.63 -13.29 -10.03
N GLN A 168 10.93 -12.24 -10.80
CA GLN A 168 10.58 -12.15 -12.21
C GLN A 168 11.83 -12.25 -13.09
N TRP A 169 11.72 -13.00 -14.18
CA TRP A 169 12.77 -13.10 -15.18
C TRP A 169 12.63 -11.97 -16.21
N THR A 170 13.71 -11.21 -16.44
CA THR A 170 13.77 -10.21 -17.50
C THR A 170 15.14 -10.25 -18.17
N SER A 171 15.23 -9.72 -19.39
CA SER A 171 16.52 -9.60 -20.09
C SER A 171 17.48 -8.72 -19.27
N ALA A 172 18.75 -9.11 -19.18
CA ALA A 172 19.79 -8.36 -18.48
C ALA A 172 19.85 -6.88 -18.93
N ASN A 173 19.56 -6.60 -20.20
CA ASN A 173 19.57 -5.25 -20.77
C ASN A 173 18.42 -4.35 -20.25
N HIS A 174 17.40 -4.94 -19.62
CA HIS A 174 16.28 -4.23 -18.99
C HIS A 174 16.42 -4.13 -17.48
N VAL A 175 17.44 -4.76 -16.89
CA VAL A 175 17.73 -4.67 -15.45
C VAL A 175 18.52 -3.40 -15.19
N LYS A 176 17.93 -2.46 -14.46
CA LYS A 176 18.69 -1.35 -13.87
C LYS A 176 19.24 -1.79 -12.53
N ARG A 177 20.52 -1.50 -12.29
CA ARG A 177 21.17 -1.79 -11.01
C ARG A 177 20.39 -1.09 -9.89
N MET A 178 19.81 -1.89 -9.00
CA MET A 178 19.18 -1.39 -7.78
C MET A 178 20.28 -0.72 -6.93
N LEU A 179 20.06 0.52 -6.51
CA LEU A 179 21.04 1.21 -5.67
C LEU A 179 21.21 0.42 -4.36
N PRO A 180 22.43 0.31 -3.80
CA PRO A 180 22.68 -0.46 -2.59
C PRO A 180 21.72 -0.13 -1.44
N HIS A 181 21.33 1.14 -1.29
CA HIS A 181 20.40 1.58 -0.26
C HIS A 181 18.98 0.99 -0.37
N PHE A 182 18.56 0.55 -1.57
CA PHE A 182 17.27 -0.12 -1.79
C PHE A 182 17.33 -1.65 -1.62
N LEU A 183 18.54 -2.22 -1.51
CA LEU A 183 18.74 -3.63 -1.18
C LEU A 183 18.59 -3.90 0.32
N HIS A 184 18.60 -2.85 1.13
CA HIS A 184 18.25 -2.93 2.53
C HIS A 184 16.74 -2.82 2.65
N LEU A 185 16.10 -3.90 3.12
CA LEU A 185 14.72 -3.83 3.55
C LEU A 185 14.60 -2.72 4.60
N PRO A 186 13.65 -1.77 4.47
CA PRO A 186 13.33 -0.90 5.58
C PRO A 186 12.95 -1.76 6.78
N PHE A 187 13.25 -1.30 8.00
CA PHE A 187 12.90 -2.01 9.24
C PHE A 187 11.42 -2.40 9.19
N GLN A 188 11.16 -3.71 9.05
CA GLN A 188 9.80 -4.21 8.81
C GLN A 188 9.03 -4.39 10.13
N ALA A 189 9.74 -4.53 11.25
CA ALA A 189 9.20 -4.73 12.59
C ALA A 189 9.27 -3.44 13.40
N LEU A 190 8.65 -3.42 14.58
CA LEU A 190 8.97 -2.45 15.62
C LEU A 190 9.36 -3.26 16.85
N GLU A 191 10.50 -2.90 17.44
CA GLU A 191 10.84 -3.43 18.77
C GLU A 191 9.89 -2.79 19.78
N CYS A 192 9.22 -3.63 20.57
CA CYS A 192 8.27 -3.20 21.59
C CYS A 192 8.36 -4.09 22.82
N PHE A 193 7.98 -3.52 23.96
CA PHE A 193 7.77 -4.26 25.19
C PHE A 193 6.28 -4.53 25.38
N LEU A 194 5.96 -5.74 25.84
CA LEU A 194 4.64 -6.02 26.36
C LEU A 194 4.48 -5.22 27.66
N GLY A 195 3.49 -4.34 27.71
CA GLY A 195 3.28 -3.45 28.84
C GLY A 195 2.71 -4.17 30.06
N ASN A 196 2.95 -3.63 31.24
CA ASN A 196 2.27 -4.03 32.48
C ASN A 196 2.42 -5.51 32.91
N VAL A 197 3.33 -6.25 32.29
CA VAL A 197 3.52 -7.69 32.55
C VAL A 197 5.01 -8.03 32.58
N GLU A 198 5.40 -8.92 33.47
CA GLU A 198 6.77 -9.39 33.62
C GLU A 198 6.83 -10.91 33.82
N PRO A 199 7.96 -11.55 33.51
CA PRO A 199 8.13 -12.98 33.78
C PRO A 199 8.06 -13.26 35.28
N ILE A 200 7.62 -14.46 35.62
CA ILE A 200 7.66 -14.99 36.99
C ILE A 200 9.13 -15.06 37.43
N ASP A 201 9.39 -14.88 38.73
CA ASP A 201 10.73 -14.69 39.32
C ASP A 201 11.64 -15.93 39.23
N ASP A 202 12.00 -16.35 38.01
CA ASP A 202 13.09 -17.28 37.75
C ASP A 202 14.36 -16.44 37.50
N VAL A 203 15.10 -16.22 38.58
CA VAL A 203 16.40 -15.54 38.53
C VAL A 203 17.44 -16.49 37.94
N VAL A 204 17.64 -16.43 36.62
CA VAL A 204 18.79 -17.06 35.96
C VAL A 204 19.67 -15.98 35.35
N GLY A 205 20.60 -15.45 36.15
CA GLY A 205 21.66 -14.53 35.74
C GLY A 205 21.19 -13.10 35.40
N ASN A 206 21.57 -12.12 36.24
CA ASN A 206 21.48 -10.65 36.04
C ASN A 206 20.23 -10.07 35.31
N GLY A 207 19.09 -10.73 35.35
CA GLY A 207 17.82 -10.24 34.82
C GLY A 207 16.68 -11.25 34.99
N LYS A 208 15.44 -10.77 35.02
CA LYS A 208 14.25 -11.64 34.93
C LYS A 208 14.11 -12.12 33.48
N LYS A 209 13.89 -13.42 33.25
CA LYS A 209 13.78 -14.00 31.90
C LYS A 209 12.46 -14.73 31.71
N TRP A 210 11.86 -14.60 30.52
CA TRP A 210 10.66 -15.35 30.15
C TRP A 210 10.96 -16.85 30.05
N SER A 211 10.14 -17.67 30.72
CA SER A 211 10.25 -19.13 30.64
C SER A 211 9.95 -19.61 29.21
N PRO A 212 10.56 -20.71 28.73
CA PRO A 212 10.27 -21.25 27.40
C PRO A 212 8.77 -21.47 27.14
N ASP A 213 8.01 -21.86 28.17
CA ASP A 213 6.56 -22.06 28.09
C ASP A 213 5.80 -20.74 27.92
N ALA A 214 6.25 -19.66 28.57
CA ALA A 214 5.72 -18.32 28.36
C ALA A 214 5.98 -17.84 26.92
N ILE A 215 7.20 -18.06 26.40
CA ILE A 215 7.57 -17.72 25.01
C ILE A 215 6.70 -18.49 24.02
N SER A 216 6.58 -19.81 24.19
CA SER A 216 5.80 -20.69 23.31
C SER A 216 4.32 -20.31 23.32
N THR A 217 3.77 -20.03 24.49
CA THR A 217 2.38 -19.59 24.63
C THR A 217 2.17 -18.24 23.96
N PHE A 218 3.03 -17.26 24.21
CA PHE A 218 2.95 -15.95 23.57
C PHE A 218 2.96 -16.08 22.06
N LYS A 219 3.90 -16.85 21.49
CA LYS A 219 3.95 -17.15 20.06
C LYS A 219 2.65 -17.75 19.54
N SER A 220 2.10 -18.76 20.21
CA SER A 220 0.83 -19.37 19.79
C SER A 220 -0.36 -18.40 19.80
N LEU A 221 -0.29 -17.37 20.66
CA LEU A 221 -1.31 -16.34 20.75
C LEU A 221 -1.15 -15.23 19.71
N THR A 222 0.04 -15.05 19.13
CA THR A 222 0.39 -13.89 18.28
C THR A 222 0.85 -14.21 16.87
N GLU A 223 1.49 -15.37 16.64
CA GLU A 223 2.00 -15.76 15.32
C GLU A 223 0.84 -16.01 14.35
N ASP A 224 1.02 -15.60 13.10
CA ASP A 224 0.07 -15.77 12.00
C ASP A 224 -1.35 -15.17 12.22
N LYS A 225 -1.47 -14.19 13.13
CA LYS A 225 -2.75 -13.53 13.48
C LYS A 225 -2.72 -12.02 13.28
N VAL A 226 -3.89 -11.43 13.02
CA VAL A 226 -4.09 -9.97 13.01
C VAL A 226 -4.42 -9.48 14.42
N LEU A 227 -3.43 -8.87 15.07
CA LEU A 227 -3.57 -8.28 16.40
C LEU A 227 -3.82 -6.77 16.34
N ILE A 228 -4.46 -6.25 17.38
CA ILE A 228 -4.49 -4.83 17.69
C ILE A 228 -3.47 -4.55 18.79
N ALA A 229 -2.57 -3.61 18.53
CA ALA A 229 -1.64 -3.08 19.53
C ALA A 229 -2.11 -1.71 20.03
N HIS A 230 -2.32 -1.58 21.34
CA HIS A 230 -2.56 -0.30 22.00
C HIS A 230 -1.25 0.24 22.56
N ILE A 231 -0.86 1.46 22.18
CA ILE A 231 0.36 2.09 22.68
C ILE A 231 0.10 2.67 24.06
N LEU A 232 0.86 2.19 25.05
CA LEU A 232 0.77 2.67 26.43
C LEU A 232 1.73 3.82 26.68
N SER A 233 3.01 3.63 26.34
CA SER A 233 4.06 4.61 26.63
C SER A 233 5.28 4.39 25.72
N LYS A 234 6.24 5.31 25.76
CA LYS A 234 7.51 5.24 25.03
C LYS A 234 8.69 5.34 26.00
N ALA A 235 9.58 4.35 25.98
CA ALA A 235 10.81 4.33 26.75
C ALA A 235 11.84 5.37 26.24
N TRP A 236 12.87 5.63 27.05
CA TRP A 236 13.91 6.63 26.72
C TRP A 236 14.74 6.24 25.49
N ASN A 237 14.91 4.94 25.24
CA ASN A 237 15.57 4.39 24.06
C ASN A 237 14.65 4.33 22.82
N GLN A 238 13.45 4.90 22.90
CA GLN A 238 12.41 4.91 21.87
C GLN A 238 11.62 3.61 21.67
N THR A 239 11.90 2.54 22.39
CA THR A 239 11.07 1.33 22.40
C THR A 239 9.69 1.65 22.98
N ILE A 240 8.62 1.15 22.37
CA ILE A 240 7.24 1.40 22.81
C ILE A 240 6.74 0.27 23.71
N TYR A 241 5.95 0.63 24.72
CA TYR A 241 5.18 -0.32 25.53
C TYR A 241 3.79 -0.47 24.91
N VAL A 242 3.36 -1.71 24.70
CA VAL A 242 2.08 -2.01 24.06
C VAL A 242 1.27 -3.04 24.85
N ASP A 243 -0.06 -2.89 24.80
CA ASP A 243 -0.98 -3.99 25.08
C ASP A 243 -1.41 -4.62 23.75
N LEU A 244 -1.49 -5.95 23.73
CA LEU A 244 -1.85 -6.71 22.54
C LEU A 244 -3.20 -7.40 22.74
N PHE A 245 -4.04 -7.31 21.70
CA PHE A 245 -5.35 -7.93 21.64
C PHE A 245 -5.49 -8.75 20.35
N ASP A 246 -5.92 -10.00 20.49
CA ASP A 246 -6.44 -10.77 19.36
C ASP A 246 -7.91 -10.42 19.17
N THR A 247 -8.30 -10.05 17.94
CA THR A 247 -9.65 -9.59 17.60
C THR A 247 -10.27 -10.37 16.43
N GLU A 248 -9.67 -11.49 16.04
CA GLU A 248 -10.22 -12.36 14.99
C GLU A 248 -11.44 -13.18 15.46
N GLY A 249 -11.73 -13.18 16.78
CA GLY A 249 -12.89 -13.81 17.41
C GLY A 249 -13.38 -13.05 18.65
N GLU A 250 -13.59 -13.74 19.77
CA GLU A 250 -13.73 -13.05 21.06
C GLU A 250 -12.43 -12.30 21.38
N GLU A 251 -12.55 -11.09 21.94
CA GLU A 251 -11.39 -10.26 22.24
C GLU A 251 -10.53 -10.92 23.33
N ILE A 252 -9.30 -11.27 22.99
CA ILE A 252 -8.34 -11.89 23.92
C ILE A 252 -7.22 -10.92 24.21
N HIS A 253 -7.12 -10.48 25.47
CA HIS A 253 -5.98 -9.72 25.96
C HIS A 253 -4.80 -10.65 26.27
N ILE A 254 -3.69 -10.51 25.54
CA ILE A 254 -2.58 -11.47 25.56
C ILE A 254 -1.95 -11.59 26.96
N ASN A 255 -1.74 -10.46 27.66
CA ASN A 255 -1.13 -10.47 29.00
C ASN A 255 -2.00 -11.21 29.99
N LYS A 256 -3.32 -11.06 29.88
CA LYS A 256 -4.29 -11.71 30.78
C LYS A 256 -4.19 -13.22 30.66
N VAL A 257 -4.08 -13.75 29.44
CA VAL A 257 -3.91 -15.19 29.21
C VAL A 257 -2.60 -15.71 29.81
N LEU A 258 -1.49 -14.95 29.66
CA LEU A 258 -0.21 -15.34 30.24
C LEU A 258 -0.24 -15.38 31.78
N ILE A 259 -0.92 -14.41 32.41
CA ILE A 259 -1.07 -14.33 33.86
C ILE A 259 -1.99 -15.45 34.38
N GLU A 260 -3.14 -15.68 33.74
CA GLU A 260 -4.10 -16.73 34.12
C GLU A 260 -3.50 -18.13 34.00
N ARG A 261 -2.59 -18.34 33.04
CA ARG A 261 -1.85 -19.60 32.89
C ARG A 261 -0.68 -19.74 33.87
N GLY A 262 -0.44 -18.75 34.72
CA GLY A 262 0.71 -18.75 35.64
C GLY A 262 2.04 -18.76 34.90
N LEU A 263 2.12 -18.08 33.73
CA LEU A 263 3.34 -17.93 32.93
C LEU A 263 3.94 -16.52 33.04
N ALA A 264 3.18 -15.59 33.61
CA ALA A 264 3.56 -14.20 33.82
C ALA A 264 2.91 -13.65 35.09
N LYS A 265 3.37 -12.49 35.55
CA LYS A 265 2.70 -11.72 36.60
C LYS A 265 2.59 -10.24 36.20
N GLU A 266 1.64 -9.54 36.81
CA GLU A 266 1.56 -8.09 36.67
C GLU A 266 2.84 -7.45 37.24
N THR A 267 3.31 -6.41 36.57
CA THR A 267 4.48 -5.65 37.06
C THR A 267 4.09 -4.68 38.16
N ASP A 268 4.99 -4.46 39.11
CA ASP A 268 4.83 -3.46 40.18
C ASP A 268 4.87 -2.01 39.64
N HIS A 269 5.41 -1.81 38.44
CA HIS A 269 5.61 -0.50 37.81
C HIS A 269 4.78 -0.37 36.54
N THR A 270 3.48 -0.09 36.70
CA THR A 270 2.59 0.02 35.55
C THR A 270 2.87 1.26 34.71
N VAL A 271 2.79 1.09 33.40
CA VAL A 271 2.81 2.14 32.40
C VAL A 271 1.38 2.35 31.91
N SER A 272 0.92 3.60 31.98
CA SER A 272 -0.40 4.00 31.48
C SER A 272 -0.25 4.98 30.33
N ASN A 273 -1.32 5.15 29.53
CA ASN A 273 -1.42 6.13 28.44
C ASN A 273 -1.99 7.45 28.96
N PRO A 274 -1.17 8.44 29.37
CA PRO A 274 -1.66 9.72 29.90
C PRO A 274 -2.33 10.61 28.84
N TRP A 275 -2.34 10.24 27.56
CA TRP A 275 -2.76 11.10 26.45
C TRP A 275 -3.93 10.58 25.61
N ASN A 276 -4.54 9.44 25.96
CA ASN A 276 -5.59 8.79 25.15
C ASN A 276 -5.25 8.75 23.65
N ILE A 277 -4.00 8.43 23.31
CA ILE A 277 -3.62 8.22 21.91
C ILE A 277 -4.18 6.85 21.50
N GLU A 278 -5.42 6.84 20.99
CA GLU A 278 -5.98 5.69 20.27
C GLU A 278 -5.30 5.60 18.91
N ALA A 279 -4.21 4.84 18.87
CA ALA A 279 -3.61 4.42 17.61
C ALA A 279 -3.69 2.89 17.55
N SER A 280 -4.78 2.39 16.97
CA SER A 280 -4.95 0.97 16.67
C SER A 280 -4.28 0.65 15.33
N PHE A 281 -3.21 -0.13 15.39
CA PHE A 281 -2.54 -0.64 14.20
C PHE A 281 -2.90 -2.12 14.03
N LYS A 282 -3.47 -2.46 12.87
CA LYS A 282 -3.65 -3.87 12.46
C LYS A 282 -2.34 -4.34 11.82
N PHE A 283 -1.63 -5.24 12.50
CA PHE A 283 -0.38 -5.83 12.00
C PHE A 283 -0.67 -7.08 11.15
N ASN A 284 0.19 -7.34 10.17
CA ASN A 284 0.05 -8.41 9.16
C ASN A 284 1.17 -9.46 9.35
N PRO A 285 0.87 -10.77 9.26
CA PRO A 285 1.64 -11.87 9.86
C PRO A 285 3.06 -12.21 9.37
N HIS A 286 3.68 -11.50 8.43
CA HIS A 286 5.02 -11.88 7.94
C HIS A 286 6.19 -11.46 8.85
N MET A 287 5.96 -11.35 10.17
CA MET A 287 6.95 -10.89 11.14
C MET A 287 7.19 -11.95 12.21
N THR A 288 8.41 -12.48 12.27
CA THR A 288 8.89 -13.27 13.40
C THR A 288 8.94 -12.41 14.66
N PHE A 289 8.07 -12.68 15.64
CA PHE A 289 8.18 -12.15 16.99
C PHE A 289 9.12 -13.05 17.79
N GLY A 290 10.35 -12.59 17.99
CA GLY A 290 11.26 -13.14 18.98
C GLY A 290 11.23 -12.26 20.23
N LEU A 291 11.03 -12.86 21.40
CA LEU A 291 11.40 -12.19 22.63
C LEU A 291 12.93 -12.02 22.64
N PRO A 292 13.49 -10.86 23.04
CA PRO A 292 14.92 -10.75 23.24
C PRO A 292 15.35 -11.78 24.29
N GLY A 293 16.42 -12.52 23.97
CA GLY A 293 16.98 -13.57 24.81
C GLY A 293 17.67 -13.07 26.07
#